data_AF-X8CLW2-F1
#
_entry.id   AF-X8CLW2-F1
#
_cell.length_a   1.000
_cell.length_b   1.000
_cell.length_c   1.000
_cell.angle_alpha   90.00
_cell.angle_beta   90.00
_cell.angle_gamma   90.00
#
_symmetry.space_group_name_H-M   'P 1'
#
loop_
_entity.id
_entity.type
_entity.pdbx_description
1 polymer ?
#
loop_
_entity_poly.entity_id
_entity_poly.type
_entity_poly.pdbx_seq_one_letter_code
_entity_poly.pdbx_strand_id
1 'polypeptide(L)' 'MAGPVDFVLLDGWKDMYLPVVKLLEPQLSPGALIVADNTEMADTQPYLDYVRNTENGYVSVNFRAREADSMEISCRV' A
#
# COMPACT_ATOMS: atom_id res chain seq x y z
N MET A 1 -5.08 19.07 15.99
CA MET A 1 -4.52 17.71 15.82
C MET A 1 -4.83 17.29 14.40
N ALA A 2 -3.88 16.66 13.69
CA ALA A 2 -4.17 16.14 12.35
C ALA A 2 -5.25 15.05 12.45
N GLY A 3 -6.23 15.08 11.56
CA GLY A 3 -7.28 14.07 11.48
C GLY A 3 -6.73 12.71 11.02
N PRO A 4 -7.58 11.67 10.94
CA PRO A 4 -7.16 10.39 10.41
C PRO A 4 -6.75 10.51 8.94
N VAL A 5 -5.90 9.58 8.48
CA VAL A 5 -5.34 9.55 7.13
C VAL A 5 -6.26 8.74 6.23
N ASP A 6 -6.81 9.39 5.21
CA ASP A 6 -7.72 8.76 4.24
C ASP A 6 -6.98 8.23 2.99
N PHE A 7 -5.75 8.69 2.77
CA PHE A 7 -4.97 8.37 1.57
C PHE A 7 -3.47 8.37 1.85
N VAL A 8 -2.77 7.35 1.33
CA VAL A 8 -1.31 7.23 1.38
C VAL A 8 -0.80 6.93 -0.04
N LEU A 9 0.19 7.71 -0.49
CA LEU A 9 0.96 7.41 -1.69
C LEU A 9 2.35 6.93 -1.30
N LEU A 10 2.69 5.72 -1.70
CA LEU A 10 4.02 5.14 -1.57
C LEU A 10 4.74 5.26 -2.92
N ASP A 11 5.65 6.22 -3.01
CA ASP A 11 6.45 6.54 -4.19
C ASP A 11 7.89 6.88 -3.77
N GLY A 12 8.59 5.88 -3.24
CA GLY A 12 9.92 6.07 -2.65
C GLY A 12 10.71 4.77 -2.56
N TRP A 13 11.50 4.61 -1.49
CA TRP A 13 12.27 3.40 -1.22
C TRP A 13 11.36 2.18 -1.01
N LYS A 14 11.47 1.19 -1.89
CA LYS A 14 10.53 0.05 -2.00
C LYS A 14 10.57 -0.86 -0.78
N ASP A 15 11.76 -1.08 -0.23
CA ASP A 15 12.00 -1.82 1.01
C ASP A 15 11.36 -1.15 2.25
N MET A 16 11.09 0.17 2.16
CA MET A 16 10.44 0.94 3.22
C MET A 16 8.91 0.95 3.15
N TYR A 17 8.29 0.39 2.10
CA TYR A 17 6.83 0.43 1.94
C TYR A 17 6.11 -0.24 3.11
N LEU A 18 6.52 -1.46 3.47
CA LEU A 18 5.92 -2.19 4.58
C LEU A 18 6.17 -1.50 5.95
N PRO A 19 7.41 -1.09 6.31
CA PRO A 19 7.65 -0.30 7.51
C PRO A 19 6.78 0.96 7.63
N VAL A 20 6.64 1.73 6.54
CA VAL A 20 5.84 2.96 6.53
C VAL A 20 4.36 2.66 6.73
N VAL A 21 3.81 1.64 6.04
CA VAL A 21 2.41 1.25 6.19
C VAL A 21 2.10 0.86 7.63
N LYS A 22 2.93 0.01 8.25
CA LYS A 22 2.76 -0.39 9.65
C LYS A 22 2.82 0.78 10.63
N LEU A 23 3.62 1.80 10.32
CA LEU A 23 3.70 3.03 11.13
C LEU A 23 2.43 3.88 11.00
N LEU A 24 1.84 3.92 9.81
CA LEU A 24 0.65 4.72 9.50
C LEU A 24 -0.66 4.02 9.86
N GLU A 25 -0.69 2.70 9.95
CA GLU A 25 -1.87 1.87 10.22
C GLU A 25 -2.78 2.37 11.35
N PRO A 26 -2.25 2.76 12.54
CA PRO A 26 -3.08 3.26 13.62
C PRO A 26 -3.80 4.58 13.32
N GLN A 27 -3.40 5.28 12.27
CA GLN A 27 -3.92 6.57 11.85
C GLN A 27 -4.82 6.46 10.60
N LEU A 28 -4.92 5.30 9.96
CA LEU A 28 -5.73 5.11 8.76
C LEU A 28 -7.23 5.10 9.12
N SER A 29 -8.02 5.88 8.39
CA SER A 29 -9.48 5.76 8.43
C SER A 29 -9.94 4.39 7.89
N PRO A 30 -11.07 3.85 8.36
CA PRO A 30 -11.77 2.79 7.62
C PRO A 30 -12.05 3.25 6.18
N GLY A 31 -11.71 2.43 5.20
CA GLY A 31 -11.80 2.76 3.78
C GLY A 31 -10.64 3.60 3.23
N ALA A 32 -9.60 3.88 4.02
CA ALA A 32 -8.42 4.59 3.55
C ALA A 32 -7.73 3.81 2.41
N LEU A 33 -7.23 4.55 1.43
CA LEU A 33 -6.55 3.98 0.27
C LEU A 33 -5.03 4.14 0.38
N ILE A 34 -4.32 3.06 0.14
CA ILE A 34 -2.87 3.05 -0.04
C ILE A 34 -2.60 2.76 -1.52
N VAL A 35 -1.87 3.66 -2.19
CA VAL A 35 -1.45 3.49 -3.58
C VAL A 35 0.06 3.34 -3.60
N ALA A 36 0.54 2.22 -4.14
CA ALA A 36 1.96 1.91 -4.22
C ALA A 36 2.43 1.87 -5.68
N ASP A 37 3.48 2.62 -5.96
CA ASP A 37 4.16 2.72 -7.25
C ASP A 37 5.21 1.60 -7.46
N ASN A 38 5.42 1.22 -8.73
CA ASN A 38 6.41 0.25 -9.21
C ASN A 38 6.36 -1.11 -8.49
N THR A 39 5.17 -1.68 -8.37
CA THR A 39 4.91 -2.94 -7.64
C THR A 39 5.38 -4.21 -8.37
N GLU A 40 6.00 -4.05 -9.53
CA GLU A 40 6.74 -5.09 -10.25
C GLU A 40 8.14 -5.31 -9.69
N MET A 41 8.66 -4.34 -8.92
CA MET A 41 10.01 -4.42 -8.35
C MET A 41 10.04 -5.43 -7.20
N ALA A 42 11.05 -6.30 -7.20
CA ALA A 42 11.20 -7.38 -6.22
C ALA A 42 11.19 -6.90 -4.76
N ASP A 43 11.77 -5.72 -4.49
CA ASP A 43 11.83 -5.13 -3.15
C ASP A 43 10.46 -4.76 -2.56
N THR A 44 9.41 -4.67 -3.40
CA THR A 44 8.04 -4.43 -2.95
C THR A 44 7.33 -5.70 -2.45
N GLN A 45 7.90 -6.89 -2.68
CA GLN A 45 7.25 -8.16 -2.38
C GLN A 45 6.80 -8.29 -0.91
N PRO A 46 7.59 -7.88 0.12
CA PRO A 46 7.13 -7.94 1.51
C PRO A 46 5.89 -7.07 1.78
N TYR A 47 5.79 -5.91 1.11
CA TYR A 47 4.61 -5.05 1.18
C TYR A 47 3.42 -5.72 0.50
N LEU A 48 3.60 -6.27 -0.71
CA LEU A 48 2.53 -6.93 -1.47
C LEU A 48 1.98 -8.16 -0.74
N ASP A 49 2.85 -9.01 -0.20
CA ASP A 49 2.43 -10.18 0.59
C ASP A 49 1.58 -9.76 1.79
N TYR A 50 1.93 -8.64 2.41
CA TYR A 50 1.21 -8.10 3.55
C TYR A 50 -0.18 -7.58 3.17
N VAL A 51 -0.28 -6.69 2.18
CA VAL A 51 -1.57 -6.08 1.80
C VAL A 51 -2.47 -6.99 0.98
N ARG A 52 -1.94 -8.07 0.39
CA ARG A 52 -2.73 -9.09 -0.33
C ARG A 52 -3.24 -10.21 0.58
N ASN A 53 -2.67 -10.36 1.79
CA ASN A 53 -3.29 -11.21 2.81
C ASN A 53 -4.47 -10.45 3.45
N THR A 54 -5.68 -10.88 3.14
CA THR A 54 -6.92 -10.27 3.65
C THR A 54 -7.03 -10.32 5.18
N GLU A 55 -6.33 -11.23 5.86
CA GLU A 55 -6.27 -11.28 7.33
C GLU A 55 -5.63 -10.01 7.93
N ASN A 56 -4.82 -9.28 7.16
CA ASN A 56 -4.23 -8.01 7.59
C ASN A 56 -5.20 -6.82 7.47
N GLY A 57 -6.44 -7.03 7.02
CA GLY A 57 -7.46 -5.97 6.94
C GLY A 57 -7.33 -5.10 5.69
N TYR A 58 -6.93 -5.69 4.57
CA TYR A 58 -6.86 -5.00 3.28
C TYR A 58 -7.57 -5.76 2.18
N VAL A 59 -8.14 -5.01 1.25
CA VAL A 59 -8.59 -5.49 -0.06
C VAL A 59 -7.73 -4.81 -1.10
N SER A 60 -7.00 -5.60 -1.89
CA SER A 60 -5.98 -5.07 -2.80
C SER A 60 -6.23 -5.48 -4.24
N VAL A 61 -5.87 -4.59 -5.17
CA VAL A 61 -5.88 -4.83 -6.60
C VAL A 61 -4.61 -4.28 -7.22
N ASN A 62 -3.98 -5.10 -8.08
CA ASN A 62 -2.88 -4.65 -8.92
C ASN A 62 -3.40 -4.25 -10.29
N PHE A 63 -2.85 -3.18 -10.87
CA PHE A 63 -3.11 -2.81 -12.24
C PHE A 63 -1.83 -2.35 -12.95
N ARG A 64 -1.78 -2.59 -14.26
CA ARG A 64 -0.69 -2.09 -15.10
C ARG A 64 -0.90 -0.61 -15.36
N ALA A 65 0.06 0.21 -14.92
CA ALA A 65 0.07 1.64 -15.17
C ALA A 65 0.72 1.97 -16.54
N ARG A 66 1.80 1.24 -16.89
CA ARG A 66 2.51 1.32 -18.17
C ARG A 66 2.92 -0.09 -18.62
N GLU A 67 3.63 -0.23 -19.74
CA GLU A 67 4.01 -1.56 -20.26
C GLU A 67 4.82 -2.39 -19.24
N ALA A 68 5.74 -1.75 -18.51
CA ALA A 68 6.57 -2.39 -17.51
C ALA A 68 6.16 -2.04 -16.06
N ASP A 69 5.43 -0.95 -15.86
CA ASP A 69 5.14 -0.42 -14.52
C ASP A 69 3.74 -0.83 -14.05
N SER A 70 3.64 -1.27 -12.80
CA SER A 70 2.42 -1.66 -12.12
C SER A 70 2.22 -0.86 -10.84
N MET A 71 0.96 -0.72 -10.45
CA MET A 71 0.56 -0.09 -9.21
C MET A 71 -0.34 -1.02 -8.41
N GLU A 72 -0.22 -0.97 -7.09
CA GLU A 72 -1.15 -1.64 -6.17
C GLU A 72 -2.03 -0.58 -5.53
N ILE A 73 -3.34 -0.80 -5.55
CA ILE A 73 -4.30 -0.08 -4.70
C ILE A 73 -4.76 -1.03 -3.61
N SER A 74 -4.61 -0.63 -2.35
CA SER A 74 -5.04 -1.37 -1.18
C SER A 74 -5.99 -0.53 -0.34
N CYS A 75 -7.19 -1.04 -0.09
CA CYS A 75 -8.20 -0.39 0.75
C CYS A 75 -8.20 -1.01 2.15
N ARG A 76 -8.11 -0.17 3.19
CA ARG A 76 -8.23 -0.60 4.59
C ARG A 76 -9.67 -0.96 4.92
N VAL A 77 -9.92 -2.19 5.38
CA VAL A 77 -11.24 -2.68 5.79
C VAL A 77 -11.37 -2.87 7.29
#